data_AF-A0A0D1ZS71-F1
#
_entry.id   AF-A0A0D1ZS71-F1
#
_cell.length_a   1.000
_cell.length_b   1.000
_cell.length_c   1.000
_cell.angle_alpha   90.00
_cell.angle_beta   90.00
_cell.angle_gamma   90.00
#
_symmetry.space_group_name_H-M   'P 1'
#
loop_
_entity.id
_entity.type
_entity.pdbx_description
1 polymer ?
#
loop_
_entity_poly.entity_id
_entity_poly.type
_entity_poly.pdbx_seq_one_letter_code
_entity_poly.pdbx_strand_id
1 'polypeptide(L)'
;MPPPNEHQILTSYLLHPSPLPTILPYTSFQSLFPSATSRTHTDLKPFYRHLQSQRDSTLDDIRRRIREECRSSTSLAARLARQIRREEQSEKPTSRKRKRSAPRRRRRDDASDAAAAAAASSSSPSSDPESEDARVMKSDADDDDSDTDAAAETTDQVEQDLDARLHGPHGSTLPSTTARQNHGATSLLDAMKKAGSELEDEIASLEAQIAAARAQCEDRIGNLSDLRYGRFAQSRVGGQDGGDGHDGTATSRQQEQQQQGIEKDVVDALADFRARLQTV
;
A
#
# COMPACT_ATOMS: atom_id res chain seq x y z
N MET A 1 25.10 -6.86 -12.10
CA MET A 1 24.42 -5.74 -11.42
C MET A 1 23.92 -6.24 -10.08
N PRO A 2 24.21 -5.57 -8.95
CA PRO A 2 23.64 -5.95 -7.67
C PRO A 2 22.11 -5.79 -7.69
N PRO A 3 21.36 -6.63 -6.93
CA PRO A 3 19.92 -6.47 -6.82
C PRO A 3 19.57 -5.11 -6.18
N PRO A 4 18.48 -4.46 -6.63
CA PRO A 4 18.10 -3.15 -6.12
C PRO A 4 17.76 -3.24 -4.63
N ASN A 5 18.21 -2.24 -3.86
CA ASN A 5 17.90 -2.18 -2.44
C ASN A 5 16.45 -1.69 -2.21
N GLU A 6 15.90 -1.95 -1.02
CA GLU A 6 14.52 -1.59 -0.69
C GLU A 6 14.24 -0.09 -0.87
N HIS A 7 15.17 0.76 -0.45
CA HIS A 7 15.07 2.21 -0.63
C HIS A 7 14.94 2.61 -2.11
N GLN A 8 15.71 2.00 -3.00
CA GLN A 8 15.66 2.21 -4.44
C GLN A 8 14.32 1.74 -5.02
N ILE A 9 13.83 0.59 -4.57
CA ILE A 9 12.51 0.07 -4.99
C ILE A 9 11.42 1.07 -4.56
N LEU A 10 11.31 1.38 -3.27
CA LEU A 10 10.27 2.28 -2.76
C LEU A 10 10.35 3.68 -3.38
N THR A 11 11.55 4.24 -3.54
CA THR A 11 11.74 5.56 -4.17
C THR A 11 11.35 5.54 -5.64
N SER A 12 11.78 4.53 -6.40
CA SER A 12 11.47 4.43 -7.83
C SER A 12 9.98 4.24 -8.09
N TYR A 13 9.29 3.41 -7.30
CA TYR A 13 7.86 3.16 -7.46
C TYR A 13 6.98 4.28 -6.93
N LEU A 14 7.31 4.86 -5.76
CA LEU A 14 6.41 5.80 -5.07
C LEU A 14 6.72 7.27 -5.37
N LEU A 15 7.95 7.63 -5.75
CA LEU A 15 8.37 9.04 -5.88
C LEU A 15 8.68 9.48 -7.31
N HIS A 16 9.35 8.70 -8.15
CA HIS A 16 9.68 9.14 -9.51
C HIS A 16 8.48 9.41 -10.43
N PRO A 17 7.40 8.59 -10.44
CA PRO A 17 6.23 8.87 -11.28
C PRO A 17 5.27 9.89 -10.64
N SER A 18 5.62 10.39 -9.46
CA SER A 18 4.66 11.03 -8.56
C SER A 18 4.53 12.54 -8.63
N PRO A 19 5.46 13.38 -9.17
CA PRO A 19 5.25 14.83 -9.18
C PRO A 19 4.03 15.24 -10.01
N LEU A 20 3.32 16.30 -9.60
CA LEU A 20 2.13 16.79 -10.32
C LEU A 20 2.41 17.05 -11.81
N PRO A 21 3.52 17.74 -12.20
CA PRO A 21 3.79 18.01 -13.60
C PRO A 21 4.03 16.77 -14.45
N THR A 22 4.44 15.66 -13.83
CA THR A 22 4.66 14.38 -14.49
C THR A 22 3.34 13.68 -14.80
N ILE A 23 2.40 13.70 -13.85
CA ILE A 23 1.10 13.02 -13.97
C ILE A 23 0.12 13.87 -14.78
N LEU A 24 0.10 15.17 -14.50
CA LEU A 24 -0.82 16.13 -15.12
C LEU A 24 -0.06 17.42 -15.41
N PRO A 25 0.59 17.52 -16.59
CA PRO A 25 1.22 18.76 -17.03
C PRO A 25 0.21 19.91 -17.05
N TYR A 26 0.68 21.14 -16.85
CA TYR A 26 -0.19 22.33 -16.81
C TYR A 26 -1.06 22.48 -18.07
N THR A 27 -0.54 22.12 -19.25
CA THR A 27 -1.28 22.14 -20.51
C THR A 27 -2.46 21.17 -20.52
N SER A 28 -2.26 19.95 -19.99
CA SER A 28 -3.33 18.97 -19.80
C SER A 28 -4.30 19.38 -18.70
N PHE A 29 -3.81 20.02 -17.63
CA PHE A 29 -4.68 20.58 -16.59
C PHE A 29 -5.63 21.65 -17.16
N GLN A 30 -5.14 22.52 -18.05
CA GLN A 30 -5.98 23.51 -18.73
C GLN A 30 -7.06 22.88 -19.62
N SER A 31 -6.83 21.71 -20.21
CA SER A 31 -7.80 21.07 -21.09
C SER A 31 -9.02 20.51 -20.34
N LEU A 32 -8.90 20.27 -19.03
CA LEU A 32 -9.98 19.81 -18.17
C LEU A 32 -11.12 20.83 -18.01
N PHE A 33 -10.87 22.10 -18.35
CA PHE A 33 -11.88 23.16 -18.22
C PHE A 33 -12.73 23.29 -19.50
N PRO A 34 -14.07 23.29 -19.40
CA PRO A 34 -14.99 23.23 -20.54
C PRO A 34 -14.98 24.45 -21.48
N SER A 35 -14.59 25.63 -21.01
CA SER A 35 -14.77 26.89 -21.77
C SER A 35 -13.44 27.57 -22.09
N ALA A 36 -13.29 28.07 -23.32
CA ALA A 36 -12.12 28.85 -23.73
C ALA A 36 -11.83 30.04 -22.78
N THR A 37 -12.87 30.68 -22.25
CA THR A 37 -12.77 31.78 -21.26
C THR A 37 -12.26 31.31 -19.89
N SER A 38 -12.63 30.11 -19.45
CA SER A 38 -12.13 29.54 -18.19
C SER A 38 -10.65 29.17 -18.30
N ARG A 39 -10.17 28.74 -19.48
CA ARG A 39 -8.77 28.38 -19.73
C ARG A 39 -7.80 29.56 -19.69
N THR A 40 -8.32 30.77 -19.92
CA THR A 40 -7.56 32.03 -19.87
C THR A 40 -7.64 32.73 -18.51
N HIS A 41 -8.32 32.14 -17.52
CA HIS A 41 -8.44 32.75 -16.21
C HIS A 41 -7.09 32.80 -15.49
N THR A 42 -6.74 33.96 -14.94
CA THR A 42 -5.46 34.23 -14.27
C THR A 42 -5.22 33.34 -13.06
N ASP A 43 -6.28 32.84 -12.42
CA ASP A 43 -6.18 32.08 -11.16
C ASP A 43 -5.87 30.59 -11.36
N LEU A 44 -5.98 30.08 -12.60
CA LEU A 44 -5.67 28.67 -12.89
C LEU A 44 -4.21 28.33 -12.62
N LYS A 45 -3.30 29.26 -12.90
CA LYS A 45 -1.86 29.05 -12.69
C LYS A 45 -1.50 29.05 -11.20
N PRO A 46 -1.94 30.02 -10.37
CA PRO A 46 -1.85 29.93 -8.91
C PRO A 46 -2.48 28.65 -8.34
N PHE A 47 -3.66 28.26 -8.81
CA PHE A 47 -4.33 27.04 -8.33
C PHE A 47 -3.52 25.78 -8.66
N TYR A 48 -3.01 25.66 -9.88
CA TYR A 48 -2.11 24.56 -10.25
C TYR A 48 -0.83 24.54 -9.40
N ARG A 49 -0.26 25.71 -9.08
CA ARG A 49 0.90 25.82 -8.17
C ARG A 49 0.56 25.42 -6.75
N HIS A 50 -0.63 25.75 -6.26
CA HIS A 50 -1.10 25.31 -4.96
C HIS A 50 -1.25 23.78 -4.92
N LEU A 51 -1.86 23.19 -5.95
CA LEU A 51 -2.01 21.74 -6.06
C LEU A 51 -0.65 21.03 -6.17
N GLN A 52 0.31 21.65 -6.87
CA GLN A 52 1.69 21.18 -6.91
C GLN A 52 2.31 21.19 -5.50
N SER A 53 2.16 22.30 -4.76
CA SER A 53 2.70 22.42 -3.39
C SER A 53 2.07 21.42 -2.41
N GLN A 54 0.75 21.23 -2.47
CA GLN A 54 0.06 20.23 -1.64
C GLN A 54 0.58 18.82 -1.91
N ARG A 55 0.81 18.51 -3.19
CA ARG A 55 1.34 17.21 -3.59
C ARG A 55 2.79 17.04 -3.16
N ASP A 56 3.63 18.07 -3.33
CA ASP A 56 5.03 18.05 -2.90
C ASP A 56 5.14 17.83 -1.38
N SER A 57 4.26 18.45 -0.58
CA SER A 57 4.16 18.18 0.86
C SER A 57 3.86 16.70 1.16
N THR A 58 2.92 16.11 0.42
CA THR A 58 2.59 14.67 0.56
C THR A 58 3.78 13.78 0.18
N LEU A 59 4.52 14.17 -0.86
CA LEU A 59 5.74 13.45 -1.29
C LEU A 59 6.85 13.53 -0.26
N ASP A 60 6.98 14.65 0.44
CA ASP A 60 7.94 14.79 1.53
C ASP A 60 7.57 13.91 2.74
N ASP A 61 6.29 13.79 3.06
CA ASP A 61 5.82 12.83 4.07
C ASP A 61 6.09 11.38 3.65
N ILE A 62 5.83 11.03 2.39
CA ILE A 62 6.14 9.69 1.86
C ILE A 62 7.66 9.44 1.91
N ARG A 63 8.50 10.42 1.56
CA ARG A 63 9.97 10.31 1.68
C ARG A 63 10.38 10.06 3.13
N ARG A 64 9.77 10.72 4.11
CA ARG A 64 10.04 10.48 5.53
C ARG A 64 9.67 9.05 5.91
N ARG A 65 8.46 8.60 5.55
CA ARG A 65 7.97 7.24 5.82
C ARG A 65 8.83 6.15 5.18
N ILE A 66 9.31 6.35 3.94
CA ILE A 66 10.21 5.40 3.28
C ILE A 66 11.49 5.21 4.10
N ARG A 67 12.06 6.29 4.66
CA ARG A 67 13.27 6.18 5.49
C ARG A 67 12.98 5.41 6.79
N GLU A 68 11.85 5.67 7.42
CA GLU A 68 11.40 4.99 8.64
C GLU A 68 11.13 3.50 8.38
N GLU A 69 10.48 3.18 7.27
CA GLU A 69 10.20 1.80 6.84
C GLU A 69 11.49 1.06 6.55
N CYS A 70 12.43 1.65 5.80
CA CYS A 70 13.73 1.03 5.56
C CYS A 70 14.49 0.74 6.87
N ARG A 71 14.42 1.64 7.86
CA ARG A 71 15.00 1.39 9.20
C ARG A 71 14.29 0.24 9.90
N SER A 72 12.96 0.22 9.86
CA SER A 72 12.13 -0.81 10.50
C SER A 72 12.33 -2.19 9.85
N SER A 73 12.39 -2.26 8.53
CA SER A 73 12.66 -3.46 7.73
C SER A 73 13.99 -4.10 8.09
N THR A 74 15.07 -3.32 8.27
CA THR A 74 16.36 -3.88 8.72
C THR A 74 16.26 -4.55 10.10
N SER A 75 15.48 -3.96 11.02
CA SER A 75 15.26 -4.54 12.36
C SER A 75 14.45 -5.84 12.29
N LEU A 76 13.44 -5.89 11.40
CA LEU A 76 12.60 -7.06 11.16
C LEU A 76 13.40 -8.17 10.51
N ALA A 77 14.18 -7.86 9.47
CA ALA A 77 15.08 -8.80 8.81
C ALA A 77 16.10 -9.39 9.80
N ALA A 78 16.67 -8.57 10.69
CA ALA A 78 17.57 -9.04 11.74
C ALA A 78 16.87 -9.93 12.78
N ARG A 79 15.58 -9.72 13.05
CA ARG A 79 14.78 -10.56 13.95
C ARG A 79 14.47 -11.91 13.30
N LEU A 80 14.02 -11.91 12.05
CA LEU A 80 13.77 -13.13 11.26
C LEU A 80 15.05 -13.96 11.10
N ALA A 81 16.19 -13.33 10.78
CA ALA A 81 17.46 -14.02 10.68
C ALA A 81 17.87 -14.72 11.99
N ARG A 82 17.56 -14.14 13.15
CA ARG A 82 17.78 -14.78 14.45
C ARG A 82 16.82 -15.94 14.70
N GLN A 83 15.57 -15.82 14.26
CA GLN A 83 14.58 -16.88 14.39
C GLN A 83 14.95 -18.10 13.54
N ILE A 84 15.30 -17.88 12.27
CA ILE A 84 15.77 -18.94 11.35
C ILE A 84 16.98 -19.67 11.95
N ARG A 85 17.98 -18.93 12.45
CA ARG A 85 19.15 -19.54 13.10
C ARG A 85 18.81 -20.35 14.35
N ARG A 86 17.77 -19.99 15.11
CA ARG A 86 17.32 -20.76 16.28
C ARG A 86 16.63 -22.05 15.85
N GLU A 87 15.78 -21.99 14.84
CA GLU A 87 15.10 -23.14 14.25
C GLU A 87 16.14 -24.14 13.68
N GLU A 88 17.10 -23.66 12.89
CA GLU A 88 18.22 -24.47 12.36
C GLU A 88 19.10 -25.11 13.45
N GLN A 89 19.25 -24.45 14.61
CA GLN A 89 20.01 -24.99 15.75
C GLN A 89 19.19 -26.01 16.56
N SER A 90 17.86 -25.87 16.57
CA SER A 90 16.96 -26.79 17.28
C SER A 90 16.75 -28.12 16.54
N GLU A 91 16.85 -28.12 15.21
CA GLU A 91 16.74 -29.32 14.39
C GLU A 91 18.02 -30.18 14.37
N LYS A 92 19.17 -29.63 14.78
CA LYS A 92 20.42 -30.41 14.93
C LYS A 92 20.43 -31.11 16.29
N PRO A 93 20.36 -32.46 16.38
CA PRO A 93 20.39 -33.15 17.66
C PRO A 93 21.74 -32.91 18.35
N THR A 94 21.71 -32.19 19.47
CA THR A 94 22.90 -31.88 20.25
C THR A 94 23.40 -33.13 20.99
N SER A 95 24.33 -33.87 20.38
CA SER A 95 25.17 -34.84 21.08
C SER A 95 26.28 -34.16 21.88
N ARG A 96 25.93 -33.18 22.73
CA ARG A 96 26.87 -32.62 23.72
C ARG A 96 26.63 -33.28 25.07
N LYS A 97 27.28 -34.42 25.24
CA LYS A 97 27.44 -35.16 26.51
C LYS A 97 28.13 -34.23 27.51
N ARG A 98 27.36 -33.44 28.25
CA ARG A 98 27.87 -32.69 29.42
C ARG A 98 28.30 -33.72 30.45
N LYS A 99 29.61 -33.98 30.54
CA LYS A 99 30.23 -34.74 31.62
C LYS A 99 30.09 -33.92 32.90
N ARG A 100 28.95 -34.06 33.58
CA ARG A 100 28.74 -33.59 34.95
C ARG A 100 29.60 -34.48 35.85
N SER A 101 30.85 -34.10 36.10
CA SER A 101 31.61 -34.64 37.23
C SER A 101 31.16 -33.93 38.50
N ALA A 102 30.48 -34.69 39.36
CA ALA A 102 29.98 -34.27 40.66
C ALA A 102 31.11 -33.83 41.62
N PRO A 103 30.83 -32.96 42.61
CA PRO A 103 31.82 -32.54 43.59
C PRO A 103 31.97 -33.61 44.68
N ARG A 104 33.19 -34.14 44.88
CA ARG A 104 33.53 -34.97 46.04
C ARG A 104 34.21 -34.11 47.11
N ARG A 105 33.49 -33.91 48.22
CA ARG A 105 34.04 -33.45 49.51
C ARG A 105 34.92 -34.54 50.13
N ARG A 106 36.14 -34.20 50.58
CA ARG A 106 36.82 -34.52 51.87
C ARG A 106 38.11 -33.65 51.89
N ARG A 107 38.27 -32.68 52.81
CA ARG A 107 39.03 -32.76 54.09
C ARG A 107 40.40 -33.43 53.93
N ARG A 108 41.53 -32.96 54.44
CA ARG A 108 42.05 -31.76 55.15
C ARG A 108 43.58 -32.09 55.31
N ASP A 109 44.40 -31.10 55.66
CA ASP A 109 45.79 -31.23 56.17
C ASP A 109 46.86 -31.58 55.10
N ASP A 110 48.13 -31.19 55.15
CA ASP A 110 48.94 -30.10 55.71
C ASP A 110 50.34 -30.26 55.04
N ALA A 111 51.10 -29.17 54.94
CA ALA A 111 52.56 -29.05 54.82
C ALA A 111 53.42 -29.71 53.69
N SER A 112 54.33 -28.84 53.22
CA SER A 112 55.76 -29.04 52.88
C SER A 112 56.20 -29.67 51.54
N ASP A 113 56.74 -28.78 50.69
CA ASP A 113 58.16 -28.67 50.33
C ASP A 113 58.81 -29.57 49.25
N ALA A 114 59.71 -28.92 48.51
CA ALA A 114 60.84 -29.42 47.70
C ALA A 114 60.64 -30.11 46.33
N ALA A 115 60.93 -29.31 45.29
CA ALA A 115 62.08 -29.44 44.37
C ALA A 115 62.11 -30.43 43.17
N ALA A 116 62.54 -29.85 42.03
CA ALA A 116 63.38 -30.38 40.93
C ALA A 116 62.73 -31.37 39.93
N ALA A 117 62.99 -31.37 38.62
CA ALA A 117 63.78 -30.53 37.71
C ALA A 117 63.49 -30.95 36.23
N ALA A 118 63.86 -30.07 35.28
CA ALA A 118 64.32 -30.33 33.89
C ALA A 118 63.29 -30.81 32.83
N ALA A 119 63.29 -30.38 31.55
CA ALA A 119 64.15 -29.48 30.76
C ALA A 119 63.49 -29.14 29.39
N ALA A 120 64.03 -28.08 28.75
CA ALA A 120 64.08 -27.75 27.31
C ALA A 120 62.78 -27.21 26.62
N SER A 121 62.78 -26.22 25.71
CA SER A 121 63.78 -25.30 25.13
C SER A 121 63.06 -24.40 24.09
N SER A 122 63.71 -23.30 23.67
CA SER A 122 63.43 -22.39 22.53
C SER A 122 62.35 -21.32 22.77
N SER A 123 62.62 -20.01 22.92
CA SER A 123 63.47 -19.00 22.26
C SER A 123 62.61 -18.02 21.43
N SER A 124 62.46 -16.79 21.97
CA SER A 124 62.03 -15.56 21.27
C SER A 124 63.11 -15.10 20.25
N PRO A 125 62.84 -14.10 19.38
CA PRO A 125 63.07 -12.68 19.73
C PRO A 125 62.04 -11.72 19.05
N SER A 126 61.88 -10.43 19.31
CA SER A 126 62.81 -9.31 19.61
C SER A 126 62.04 -8.03 20.06
N SER A 127 62.66 -7.25 20.96
CA SER A 127 62.87 -5.77 21.05
C SER A 127 61.78 -4.79 20.56
N ASP A 128 61.43 -3.65 21.18
CA ASP A 128 62.09 -2.74 22.14
C ASP A 128 61.05 -1.78 22.79
N PRO A 129 61.42 -0.97 23.82
CA PRO A 129 60.53 -0.23 24.72
C PRO A 129 60.48 1.28 24.46
N GLU A 130 59.35 1.95 24.75
CA GLU A 130 59.35 3.34 25.23
C GLU A 130 58.24 3.55 26.28
N SER A 131 58.65 4.23 27.34
CA SER A 131 57.95 4.54 28.58
C SER A 131 57.43 5.98 28.55
N GLU A 132 56.16 6.21 28.89
CA GLU A 132 55.73 7.52 29.40
C GLU A 132 54.78 7.39 30.60
N ASP A 133 55.24 8.04 31.67
CA ASP A 133 54.54 8.41 32.89
C ASP A 133 53.23 9.15 32.64
N ALA A 134 52.16 8.78 33.36
CA ALA A 134 51.17 9.77 33.77
C ALA A 134 50.46 9.35 35.06
N ARG A 135 50.66 10.18 36.07
CA ARG A 135 50.21 10.03 37.46
C ARG A 135 48.70 10.21 37.58
N VAL A 136 48.12 9.38 38.44
CA VAL A 136 46.77 9.53 38.98
C VAL A 136 46.72 10.82 39.82
N MET A 137 45.93 11.80 39.37
CA MET A 137 45.53 12.98 40.15
C MET A 137 44.03 12.88 40.42
N LYS A 138 43.71 12.77 41.70
CA LYS A 138 42.37 12.75 42.28
C LYS A 138 42.13 14.17 42.81
N SER A 139 41.06 14.82 42.36
CA SER A 139 40.57 16.06 42.95
C SER A 139 39.05 15.98 43.07
N ASP A 140 38.62 15.81 44.32
CA ASP A 140 37.30 16.16 44.82
C ASP A 140 37.12 17.69 44.75
N ALA A 141 35.98 18.14 44.25
CA ALA A 141 35.44 19.48 44.47
C ALA A 141 33.92 19.43 44.30
N ASP A 142 33.25 19.62 45.43
CA ASP A 142 31.83 19.93 45.60
C ASP A 142 31.49 21.36 45.13
N ASP A 143 30.20 21.69 45.21
CA ASP A 143 29.49 22.97 44.95
C ASP A 143 29.08 23.21 43.48
N ASP A 144 27.89 23.67 43.12
CA ASP A 144 26.61 24.01 43.77
C ASP A 144 25.69 24.46 42.61
N ASP A 145 24.38 24.50 42.85
CA ASP A 145 23.39 25.35 42.16
C ASP A 145 22.72 24.84 40.86
N SER A 146 21.49 24.31 40.98
CA SER A 146 20.28 25.12 40.73
C SER A 146 19.01 24.26 40.51
N ASP A 147 18.00 24.58 41.32
CA ASP A 147 16.63 24.09 41.28
C ASP A 147 15.91 24.41 39.96
N THR A 148 15.57 23.40 39.16
CA THR A 148 14.41 23.45 38.23
C THR A 148 14.14 22.05 37.67
N ASP A 149 13.30 21.22 38.31
CA ASP A 149 12.72 20.05 37.59
C ASP A 149 11.46 19.42 38.23
N ALA A 150 10.67 20.17 38.99
CA ALA A 150 9.42 19.66 39.57
C ALA A 150 8.18 19.80 38.66
N ALA A 151 8.31 20.37 37.45
CA ALA A 151 7.17 20.64 36.56
C ALA A 151 6.99 19.61 35.42
N ALA A 152 8.02 18.82 35.09
CA ALA A 152 7.97 17.86 33.99
C ALA A 152 7.20 16.57 34.32
N GLU A 153 7.21 16.11 35.58
CA GLU A 153 6.56 14.85 35.97
C GLU A 153 5.02 14.90 35.87
N THR A 154 4.42 16.09 35.96
CA THR A 154 2.96 16.24 35.94
C THR A 154 2.35 16.09 34.55
N THR A 155 3.10 16.43 33.49
CA THR A 155 2.57 16.37 32.12
C THR A 155 2.56 14.95 31.60
N ASP A 156 3.64 14.19 31.86
CA ASP A 156 3.75 12.78 31.48
C ASP A 156 2.74 11.89 32.22
N GLN A 157 2.46 12.18 33.50
CA GLN A 157 1.46 11.43 34.26
C GLN A 157 0.03 11.74 33.81
N VAL A 158 -0.25 12.99 33.43
CA VAL A 158 -1.56 13.38 32.86
C VAL A 158 -1.72 12.82 31.45
N GLU A 159 -0.66 12.77 30.65
CA GLU A 159 -0.68 12.16 29.31
C GLU A 159 -0.89 10.63 29.41
N GLN A 160 -0.22 9.96 30.35
CA GLN A 160 -0.43 8.54 30.64
C GLN A 160 -1.84 8.24 31.17
N ASP A 161 -2.42 9.11 31.99
CA ASP A 161 -3.82 8.97 32.46
C ASP A 161 -4.83 9.21 31.32
N LEU A 162 -4.57 10.19 30.44
CA LEU A 162 -5.40 10.44 29.26
C LEU A 162 -5.36 9.26 28.29
N ASP A 163 -4.19 8.69 28.02
CA ASP A 163 -4.02 7.52 27.16
C ASP A 163 -4.72 6.28 27.76
N ALA A 164 -4.61 6.08 29.08
CA ALA A 164 -5.29 4.99 29.77
C ALA A 164 -6.82 5.15 29.78
N ARG A 165 -7.33 6.38 29.83
CA ARG A 165 -8.78 6.66 29.76
C ARG A 165 -9.32 6.57 28.33
N LEU A 166 -8.50 6.84 27.32
CA LEU A 166 -8.87 6.76 25.91
C LEU A 166 -8.77 5.32 25.35
N HIS A 167 -7.79 4.53 25.82
CA HIS A 167 -7.48 3.20 25.28
C HIS A 167 -7.67 2.04 26.28
N GLY A 168 -8.06 2.33 27.52
CA GLY A 168 -8.18 1.36 28.61
C GLY A 168 -6.83 0.93 29.19
N PRO A 169 -6.80 0.23 30.34
CA PRO A 169 -5.57 -0.11 31.07
C PRO A 169 -4.57 -1.00 30.29
N HIS A 170 -4.94 -1.49 29.11
CA HIS A 170 -4.09 -2.30 28.23
C HIS A 170 -4.30 -1.96 26.75
N GLY A 171 -4.41 -0.68 26.37
CA GLY A 171 -4.23 -0.26 24.97
C GLY A 171 -5.04 -1.05 23.91
N SER A 172 -6.19 -1.59 24.29
CA SER A 172 -6.87 -2.63 23.51
C SER A 172 -7.82 -1.97 22.51
N THR A 173 -7.25 -1.44 21.43
CA THR A 173 -8.02 -0.88 20.31
C THR A 173 -8.72 -1.94 19.45
N LEU A 174 -8.63 -3.23 19.82
CA LEU A 174 -9.32 -4.32 19.13
C LEU A 174 -10.35 -4.98 20.06
N PRO A 175 -11.59 -5.20 19.59
CA PRO A 175 -12.61 -5.88 20.37
C PRO A 175 -12.14 -7.30 20.70
N SER A 176 -12.17 -7.67 21.98
CA SER A 176 -11.75 -8.97 22.51
C SER A 176 -12.46 -10.19 21.86
N THR A 177 -13.54 -9.96 21.10
CA THR A 177 -14.29 -11.00 20.40
C THR A 177 -13.55 -11.59 19.19
N THR A 178 -12.61 -10.88 18.57
CA THR A 178 -11.79 -11.40 17.45
C THR A 178 -10.54 -12.15 17.91
N ALA A 179 -10.12 -12.03 19.18
CA ALA A 179 -8.99 -12.80 19.71
C ALA A 179 -9.22 -14.32 19.70
N ARG A 180 -10.48 -14.77 19.55
CA ARG A 180 -10.86 -16.18 19.40
C ARG A 180 -10.88 -16.69 17.95
N GLN A 181 -10.72 -15.80 16.97
CA GLN A 181 -10.72 -16.16 15.54
C GLN A 181 -9.32 -15.95 14.95
N ASN A 182 -8.30 -16.50 15.61
CA ASN A 182 -7.01 -16.63 14.96
C ASN A 182 -7.15 -17.71 13.88
N HIS A 183 -7.09 -17.32 12.61
CA HIS A 183 -7.05 -18.28 11.52
C HIS A 183 -5.82 -19.18 11.67
N GLY A 184 -6.04 -20.50 11.79
CA GLY A 184 -4.96 -21.47 11.65
C GLY A 184 -4.47 -21.51 10.20
N ALA A 185 -3.27 -22.05 9.96
CA ALA A 185 -2.68 -22.12 8.62
C ALA A 185 -3.63 -22.77 7.57
N THR A 186 -4.41 -23.79 7.98
CA THR A 186 -5.40 -24.44 7.13
C THR A 186 -6.62 -23.56 6.84
N SER A 187 -7.17 -22.91 7.87
CA SER A 187 -8.30 -21.96 7.71
C SER A 187 -7.93 -20.76 6.84
N LEU A 188 -6.70 -20.25 6.98
CA LEU A 188 -6.20 -19.17 6.14
C LEU A 188 -6.02 -19.63 4.69
N LEU A 189 -5.45 -20.82 4.48
CA LEU A 189 -5.24 -21.38 3.14
C LEU A 189 -6.56 -21.64 2.42
N ASP A 190 -7.58 -22.13 3.12
CA ASP A 190 -8.92 -22.32 2.56
C ASP A 190 -9.59 -20.98 2.25
N ALA A 191 -9.45 -19.97 3.13
CA ALA A 191 -9.91 -18.62 2.86
C ALA A 191 -9.21 -17.98 1.65
N MET A 192 -7.90 -18.18 1.50
CA MET A 192 -7.12 -17.69 0.36
C MET A 192 -7.53 -18.38 -0.94
N LYS A 193 -7.77 -19.69 -0.93
CA LYS A 193 -8.30 -20.41 -2.10
C LYS A 193 -9.67 -19.91 -2.51
N LYS A 194 -10.55 -19.70 -1.53
CA LYS A 194 -11.89 -19.16 -1.78
C LYS A 194 -11.83 -17.74 -2.36
N ALA A 195 -10.99 -16.88 -1.80
CA ALA A 195 -10.75 -15.54 -2.33
C ALA A 195 -10.17 -15.61 -3.76
N GLY A 196 -9.29 -16.58 -4.03
CA GLY A 196 -8.76 -16.84 -5.38
C GLY A 196 -9.88 -17.15 -6.37
N SER A 197 -10.77 -18.10 -6.04
CA SER A 197 -11.91 -18.42 -6.91
C SER A 197 -12.89 -17.26 -7.06
N GLU A 198 -13.16 -16.49 -6.00
CA GLU A 198 -14.05 -15.33 -6.05
C GLU A 198 -13.51 -14.24 -7.01
N LEU A 199 -12.18 -14.01 -7.01
CA LEU A 199 -11.54 -13.08 -7.95
C LEU A 199 -11.55 -13.61 -9.39
N GLU A 200 -11.34 -14.91 -9.60
CA GLU A 200 -11.43 -15.52 -10.94
C GLU A 200 -12.84 -15.36 -11.54
N ASP A 201 -13.88 -15.57 -10.72
CA ASP A 201 -15.28 -15.35 -11.12
C ASP A 201 -15.56 -13.86 -11.42
N GLU A 202 -15.01 -12.94 -10.62
CA GLU A 202 -15.13 -11.49 -10.86
C GLU A 202 -14.46 -11.08 -12.16
N ILE A 203 -13.25 -11.60 -12.45
CA ILE A 203 -12.54 -11.36 -13.71
C ILE A 203 -13.38 -11.83 -14.89
N ALA A 204 -13.93 -13.05 -14.84
CA ALA A 204 -14.78 -13.58 -15.90
C ALA A 204 -16.04 -12.73 -16.13
N SER A 205 -16.64 -12.22 -15.05
CA SER A 205 -17.78 -11.30 -15.12
C SER A 205 -17.41 -9.97 -15.78
N LEU A 206 -16.27 -9.39 -15.42
CA LEU A 206 -15.77 -8.14 -16.01
C LEU A 206 -15.41 -8.31 -17.48
N GLU A 207 -14.80 -9.44 -17.87
CA GLU A 207 -14.52 -9.76 -19.27
C GLU A 207 -15.81 -9.86 -20.10
N ALA A 208 -16.86 -10.49 -19.55
CA ALA A 208 -18.17 -10.54 -20.20
C ALA A 208 -18.80 -9.13 -20.36
N GLN A 209 -18.68 -8.27 -19.33
CA GLN A 209 -19.14 -6.88 -19.40
C GLN A 209 -18.39 -6.07 -20.46
N ILE A 210 -17.07 -6.25 -20.57
CA ILE A 210 -16.23 -5.60 -21.60
C ILE A 210 -16.65 -6.08 -23.00
N ALA A 211 -16.86 -7.38 -23.18
CA ALA A 211 -17.30 -7.93 -24.46
C ALA A 211 -18.67 -7.36 -24.87
N ALA A 212 -19.62 -7.25 -23.93
CA ALA A 212 -20.92 -6.65 -24.19
C ALA A 212 -20.83 -5.15 -24.53
N ALA A 213 -20.02 -4.39 -23.79
CA ALA A 213 -19.81 -2.96 -24.07
C ALA A 213 -19.15 -2.74 -25.44
N ARG A 214 -18.21 -3.60 -25.81
CA ARG A 214 -17.57 -3.57 -27.12
C ARG A 214 -18.57 -3.85 -28.25
N ALA A 215 -19.41 -4.88 -28.09
CA ALA A 215 -20.46 -5.18 -29.06
C ALA A 215 -21.42 -3.99 -29.24
N GLN A 216 -21.85 -3.34 -28.14
CA GLN A 216 -22.69 -2.15 -28.21
C GLN A 216 -22.00 -0.97 -28.94
N CYS A 217 -20.70 -0.79 -28.74
CA CYS A 217 -19.93 0.21 -29.47
C CYS A 217 -19.84 -0.13 -30.96
N GLU A 218 -19.56 -1.39 -31.29
CA GLU A 218 -19.51 -1.87 -32.68
C GLU A 218 -20.87 -1.71 -33.37
N ASP A 219 -21.98 -2.03 -32.72
CA ASP A 219 -23.35 -1.81 -33.22
C ASP A 219 -23.64 -0.34 -33.47
N ARG A 220 -23.30 0.53 -32.51
CA ARG A 220 -23.48 1.99 -32.65
C ARG A 220 -22.64 2.55 -33.78
N ILE A 221 -21.39 2.13 -33.89
CA ILE A 221 -20.49 2.55 -34.98
C ILE A 221 -21.00 2.01 -36.33
N GLY A 222 -21.51 0.77 -36.37
CA GLY A 222 -22.14 0.18 -37.55
C GLY A 222 -23.35 0.99 -38.00
N ASN A 223 -24.26 1.31 -37.08
CA ASN A 223 -25.43 2.15 -37.35
C ASN A 223 -25.03 3.56 -37.82
N LEU A 224 -24.05 4.20 -37.18
CA LEU A 224 -23.54 5.51 -37.63
C LEU A 224 -22.83 5.44 -38.98
N SER A 225 -22.14 4.33 -39.26
CA SER A 225 -21.47 4.10 -40.55
C SER A 225 -22.49 3.87 -41.66
N ASP A 226 -23.51 3.05 -41.43
CA ASP A 226 -24.61 2.85 -42.38
C ASP A 226 -25.37 4.16 -42.65
N LEU A 227 -25.48 5.04 -41.66
CA LEU A 227 -26.05 6.38 -41.82
C LEU A 227 -25.14 7.27 -42.67
N ARG A 228 -23.83 7.28 -42.37
CA ARG A 228 -22.84 8.10 -43.08
C ARG A 228 -22.65 7.68 -44.53
N TYR A 229 -22.73 6.38 -44.83
CA TYR A 229 -22.56 5.83 -46.17
C TYR A 229 -23.90 5.59 -46.89
N GLY A 230 -25.02 6.07 -46.32
CA GLY A 230 -26.33 6.10 -46.98
C GLY A 230 -27.03 4.75 -47.14
N ARG A 231 -26.55 3.70 -46.46
CA ARG A 231 -27.01 2.31 -46.64
C ARG A 231 -28.44 2.07 -46.14
N PHE A 232 -28.98 2.92 -45.28
CA PHE A 232 -30.39 2.84 -44.83
C PHE A 232 -31.41 3.11 -45.95
N ALA A 233 -31.06 3.88 -46.97
CA ALA A 233 -31.97 4.16 -48.09
C ALA A 233 -32.04 3.02 -49.11
N GLN A 234 -31.00 2.18 -49.22
CA GLN A 234 -30.95 1.10 -50.19
C GLN A 234 -31.90 -0.08 -49.87
N SER A 235 -32.22 -0.35 -48.60
CA SER A 235 -33.16 -1.44 -48.25
C SER A 235 -34.62 -1.16 -48.58
N ARG A 236 -35.00 0.09 -48.89
CA ARG A 236 -36.35 0.43 -49.38
C ARG A 236 -36.42 0.80 -50.86
N VAL A 237 -35.28 0.99 -51.53
CA VAL A 237 -35.23 1.46 -52.93
C VAL A 237 -34.56 0.46 -53.88
N GLY A 238 -33.92 -0.59 -53.36
CA GLY A 238 -33.13 -1.54 -54.17
C GLY A 238 -33.79 -2.87 -54.52
N GLY A 239 -35.13 -2.97 -54.50
CA GLY A 239 -35.79 -4.26 -54.67
C GLY A 239 -37.17 -4.19 -55.31
N GLN A 240 -37.32 -3.54 -56.47
CA GLN A 240 -38.41 -3.89 -57.39
C GLN A 240 -38.09 -3.46 -58.82
N ASP A 241 -37.42 -4.36 -59.54
CA ASP A 241 -37.52 -4.44 -60.99
C ASP A 241 -38.76 -5.30 -61.30
N GLY A 242 -39.70 -4.76 -62.07
CA GLY A 242 -40.81 -5.48 -62.70
C GLY A 242 -42.17 -5.52 -61.97
N GLY A 243 -43.20 -4.95 -62.62
CA GLY A 243 -44.63 -5.20 -62.33
C GLY A 243 -45.33 -4.00 -61.68
N ASP A 244 -45.92 -3.09 -62.46
CA ASP A 244 -47.30 -3.17 -62.96
C ASP A 244 -48.34 -2.84 -61.88
N GLY A 245 -49.13 -1.78 -62.15
CA GLY A 245 -50.48 -1.55 -61.63
C GLY A 245 -50.74 -1.45 -60.13
N HIS A 246 -51.26 -0.28 -59.74
CA HIS A 246 -52.28 -0.06 -58.70
C HIS A 246 -51.90 0.26 -57.23
N ASP A 247 -52.47 1.39 -56.79
CA ASP A 247 -52.96 1.73 -55.44
C ASP A 247 -51.98 2.27 -54.37
N GLY A 248 -51.84 3.59 -54.34
CA GLY A 248 -50.98 4.35 -53.41
C GLY A 248 -51.69 4.96 -52.20
N THR A 249 -52.84 4.45 -51.75
CA THR A 249 -53.62 5.11 -50.68
C THR A 249 -53.63 4.42 -49.31
N ALA A 250 -53.19 3.15 -49.21
CA ALA A 250 -53.24 2.39 -47.96
C ALA A 250 -52.00 2.56 -47.05
N THR A 251 -50.82 2.82 -47.61
CA THR A 251 -49.54 2.82 -46.87
C THR A 251 -49.30 4.08 -46.03
N SER A 252 -49.94 5.20 -46.36
CA SER A 252 -49.77 6.47 -45.62
C SER A 252 -50.53 6.48 -44.28
N ARG A 253 -51.74 5.89 -44.23
CA ARG A 253 -52.57 5.84 -43.00
C ARG A 253 -51.97 4.99 -41.89
N GLN A 254 -51.23 3.95 -42.24
CA GLN A 254 -50.62 3.05 -41.25
C GLN A 254 -49.34 3.63 -40.62
N GLN A 255 -48.62 4.50 -41.35
CA GLN A 255 -47.47 5.24 -40.82
C GLN A 255 -47.89 6.35 -39.86
N GLU A 256 -48.95 7.11 -40.16
CA GLU A 256 -49.46 8.15 -39.24
C GLU A 256 -49.98 7.56 -37.93
N GLN A 257 -50.65 6.39 -37.97
CA GLN A 257 -51.14 5.74 -36.74
C GLN A 257 -50.01 5.21 -35.86
N GLN A 258 -48.90 4.72 -36.43
CA GLN A 258 -47.74 4.28 -35.65
C GLN A 258 -46.95 5.46 -35.07
N GLN A 259 -46.81 6.56 -35.82
CA GLN A 259 -46.17 7.78 -35.29
C GLN A 259 -46.98 8.39 -34.15
N GLN A 260 -48.32 8.46 -34.29
CA GLN A 260 -49.18 8.94 -33.20
C GLN A 260 -49.14 8.04 -31.96
N GLY A 261 -48.98 6.73 -32.13
CA GLY A 261 -48.79 5.80 -31.01
C GLY A 261 -47.49 6.06 -30.25
N ILE A 262 -46.38 6.22 -30.97
CA ILE A 262 -45.07 6.52 -30.38
C ILE A 262 -45.07 7.88 -29.70
N GLU A 263 -45.67 8.89 -30.31
CA GLU A 263 -45.79 10.23 -29.72
C GLU A 263 -46.58 10.19 -28.41
N LYS A 264 -47.67 9.42 -28.36
CA LYS A 264 -48.46 9.26 -27.14
C LYS A 264 -47.67 8.56 -26.04
N ASP A 265 -46.96 7.49 -26.35
CA ASP A 265 -46.13 6.75 -25.38
C ASP A 265 -45.00 7.63 -24.81
N VAL A 266 -44.39 8.48 -25.64
CA VAL A 266 -43.36 9.44 -25.21
C VAL A 266 -43.95 10.53 -24.30
N VAL A 267 -45.14 11.04 -24.62
CA VAL A 267 -45.82 12.05 -23.79
C VAL A 267 -46.22 11.47 -22.43
N ASP A 268 -46.72 10.23 -22.39
CA ASP A 268 -47.09 9.56 -21.14
C ASP A 268 -45.84 9.27 -20.28
N ALA A 269 -44.73 8.83 -20.89
CA ALA A 269 -43.46 8.63 -20.20
C ALA A 269 -42.88 9.94 -19.61
N LEU A 270 -43.03 11.06 -20.32
CA LEU A 270 -42.62 12.38 -19.84
C LEU A 270 -43.51 12.90 -18.70
N ALA A 271 -44.81 12.60 -18.73
CA ALA A 271 -45.74 12.93 -17.65
C ALA A 271 -45.39 12.16 -16.37
N ASP A 272 -45.12 10.86 -16.48
CA ASP A 272 -44.69 10.01 -15.37
C ASP A 272 -43.35 10.46 -14.78
N PHE A 273 -42.39 10.83 -15.63
CA PHE A 273 -41.11 11.36 -15.20
C PHE A 273 -41.26 12.69 -14.44
N ARG A 274 -42.13 13.58 -14.94
CA ARG A 274 -42.43 14.85 -14.28
C ARG A 274 -43.10 14.64 -12.92
N ALA A 275 -44.02 13.67 -12.80
CA ALA A 275 -44.68 13.35 -11.53
C ALA A 275 -43.67 12.87 -10.48
N ARG A 276 -42.70 12.03 -10.88
CA ARG A 276 -41.63 11.55 -9.99
C ARG A 276 -40.68 12.64 -9.51
N LEU A 277 -40.45 13.67 -10.31
CA LEU A 277 -39.62 14.82 -9.92
C LEU A 277 -40.32 15.77 -8.94
N GLN A 278 -41.65 15.76 -8.86
CA GLN A 278 -42.41 16.61 -7.92
C GLN A 278 -42.64 15.95 -6.56
N THR A 279 -42.26 14.67 -6.40
CA THR A 279 -42.37 13.90 -5.15
C THR A 279 -41.08 13.83 -4.33
N VAL A 280 -40.02 14.56 -4.73
CA VAL A 280 -38.74 14.73 -4.00
C VAL A 280 -38.63 16.18 -3.55
#